data_AF-A0A914LQJ3-F1
#
_entry.id   AF-A0A914LQJ3-F1
#
_cell.length_a   1.000
_cell.length_b   1.000
_cell.length_c   1.000
_cell.angle_alpha   90.00
_cell.angle_beta   90.00
_cell.angle_gamma   90.00
#
_symmetry.space_group_name_H-M   'P 1'
#
loop_
_entity.id
_entity.type
_entity.pdbx_description
1 polymer ?
#
loop_
_entity_poly.entity_id
_entity_poly.type
_entity_poly.pdbx_seq_one_letter_code
_entity_poly.pdbx_strand_id
1 'polypeptide(L)'
;MDSINSFDIRLEKDVYYPGEPLNGVVIIDLMEPIKLRGIRVFLRGRARVQWKVLKSGESKTLKDDQYLLDDKALLWGRERQQHQQTFDELDETTSIESDLIQQQQTQILPKGLHELAFNFSLPPTQLPCSLETKAGTIRYYVKVLVDMPYASSPQGIKYFTLIGPHIDCLEEKYLSPLTGQDHKIRCQPCCRRGVVALRVILERSAYCCGEQIKLNLHLENRQECPTQICVKLIQNLEYRIDKGGGLPIEIKTIQSTALEWKSQFILKHSQLNIDPNNFDPLLQLPTLPPTMIGFCRLIQLYYILKINVNQCPYIKNQKLNKETSTSNNNNIPLPPSSSPPSISSESCLEMDFPLTIATVPFREIHSQFYSVVYDFCGGHVETGKYISPEFRLGQVWDGRIQENENNNNLNIEEIVLYRPVYVKIIGEQQQTEKALASNSSGGGICRRQSTRIVGCSNNNENILTKQKEGVINI
;
A
#
# COMPACT_ATOMS: atom_id res chain seq x y z
N MET A 1 10.04 14.71 30.89
CA MET A 1 10.42 15.69 29.84
C MET A 1 9.55 16.89 30.13
N ASP A 2 10.01 17.75 31.04
CA ASP A 2 9.08 18.61 31.79
C ASP A 2 9.11 20.07 31.26
N SER A 3 10.06 20.37 30.38
CA SER A 3 10.30 21.72 29.84
C SER A 3 9.66 21.98 28.47
N ILE A 4 9.22 20.94 27.74
CA ILE A 4 8.53 21.06 26.43
C ILE A 4 7.05 20.75 26.64
N ASN A 5 6.19 21.75 26.43
CA ASN A 5 4.74 21.59 26.55
C ASN A 5 4.14 20.95 25.29
N SER A 6 4.55 21.44 24.12
CA SER A 6 4.10 20.90 22.84
C SER A 6 5.19 20.92 21.78
N PHE A 7 5.12 19.97 20.86
CA PHE A 7 6.05 19.83 19.76
C PHE A 7 5.29 19.28 18.57
N ASP A 8 5.22 20.04 17.48
CA ASP A 8 4.39 19.72 16.31
C ASP A 8 5.09 20.06 14.99
N ILE A 9 4.76 19.32 13.93
CA ILE A 9 5.28 19.56 12.58
C ILE A 9 4.08 19.73 11.64
N ARG A 10 3.94 20.92 11.06
CA ARG A 10 2.87 21.24 10.13
C ARG A 10 3.42 21.38 8.72
N LEU A 11 2.85 20.61 7.80
CA LEU A 11 3.12 20.72 6.36
C LEU A 11 1.97 21.49 5.70
N GLU A 12 2.26 22.17 4.60
CA GLU A 12 1.25 22.90 3.82
C GLU A 12 0.22 21.95 3.19
N LYS A 13 0.70 20.81 2.68
CA LYS A 13 -0.10 19.72 2.10
C LYS A 13 0.25 18.38 2.76
N ASP A 14 -0.65 17.40 2.64
CA ASP A 14 -0.40 16.00 3.02
C ASP A 14 -0.05 15.11 1.80
N VAL A 15 -0.25 15.62 0.58
CA VAL A 15 0.01 14.93 -0.69
C VAL A 15 0.88 15.80 -1.57
N TYR A 16 1.96 15.22 -2.12
CA TYR A 16 2.92 15.92 -2.98
C TYR A 16 3.25 15.13 -4.24
N TYR A 17 3.72 15.83 -5.26
CA TYR A 17 4.31 15.26 -6.48
C TYR A 17 5.82 15.53 -6.56
N PRO A 18 6.59 14.71 -7.29
CA PRO A 18 7.99 15.02 -7.59
C PRO A 18 8.14 16.42 -8.23
N GLY A 19 9.17 17.16 -7.83
CA GLY A 19 9.40 18.54 -8.27
C GLY A 19 8.65 19.63 -7.51
N GLU A 20 7.67 19.29 -6.66
CA GLU A 20 6.96 20.31 -5.87
C GLU A 20 7.80 20.84 -4.69
N PRO A 21 7.64 22.12 -4.32
CA PRO A 21 8.18 22.64 -3.08
C PRO A 21 7.41 22.06 -1.88
N LEU A 22 8.14 21.64 -0.86
CA LEU A 22 7.62 21.18 0.42
C LEU A 22 7.89 22.26 1.47
N ASN A 23 6.83 22.97 1.84
CA ASN A 23 6.85 23.99 2.89
C ASN A 23 6.24 23.45 4.17
N GLY A 24 6.82 23.86 5.30
CA GLY A 24 6.27 23.53 6.60
C GLY A 24 6.82 24.41 7.72
N VAL A 25 6.26 24.21 8.91
CA VAL A 25 6.65 24.90 10.13
C VAL A 25 6.79 23.89 11.26
N VAL A 26 7.88 23.99 11.99
CA VAL A 26 8.08 23.29 13.26
C VAL A 26 7.62 24.20 14.39
N ILE A 27 6.73 23.70 15.23
CA ILE A 27 6.17 24.44 16.35
C ILE A 27 6.66 23.79 17.64
N ILE A 28 7.33 24.58 18.48
CA ILE A 28 7.85 24.12 19.77
C ILE A 28 7.38 25.09 20.85
N ASP A 29 6.64 24.60 21.83
CA ASP A 29 6.22 25.38 23.00
C ASP A 29 7.04 24.97 24.22
N LEU A 30 7.81 25.92 24.75
CA LEU A 30 8.72 25.72 25.86
C LEU A 30 8.20 26.38 27.14
N MET A 31 8.05 25.59 28.20
CA MET A 31 7.69 26.10 29.53
C MET A 31 8.87 26.85 30.18
N GLU A 32 10.08 26.39 29.89
CA GLU A 32 11.32 26.90 30.47
C GLU A 32 12.39 27.06 29.38
N PRO A 33 13.37 27.97 29.54
CA PRO A 33 14.46 28.10 28.60
C PRO A 33 15.32 26.82 28.57
N ILE A 34 15.63 26.33 27.36
CA ILE A 34 16.38 25.08 27.17
C ILE A 34 17.71 25.35 26.46
N LYS A 35 18.79 24.71 26.93
CA LYS A 35 20.08 24.68 26.23
C LYS A 35 20.06 23.64 25.12
N LEU A 36 20.30 24.07 23.88
CA LEU A 36 20.26 23.25 22.67
C LEU A 36 21.53 23.48 21.84
N ARG A 37 21.98 22.46 21.11
CA ARG A 37 23.03 22.60 20.08
C ARG A 37 22.45 23.11 18.76
N GLY A 38 21.23 22.68 18.45
CA GLY A 38 20.48 23.15 17.30
C GLY A 38 19.21 22.35 17.04
N ILE A 39 18.35 22.89 16.21
CA ILE A 39 17.13 22.25 15.73
C ILE A 39 17.33 21.97 14.24
N ARG A 40 17.29 20.69 13.88
CA ARG A 40 17.54 20.23 12.51
C ARG A 40 16.30 19.55 11.97
N VAL A 41 16.05 19.76 10.69
CA VAL A 41 14.98 19.09 9.95
C VAL A 41 15.60 18.26 8.83
N PHE A 42 15.07 17.06 8.64
CA PHE A 42 15.50 16.10 7.64
C PHE A 42 14.29 15.73 6.78
N LEU A 43 14.41 15.87 5.48
CA LEU A 43 13.44 15.35 4.52
C LEU A 43 13.95 13.99 4.02
N ARG A 44 13.18 12.94 4.30
CA ARG A 44 13.59 11.56 3.99
C ARG A 44 12.55 10.81 3.20
N GLY A 45 13.04 10.06 2.22
CA GLY A 45 12.32 9.03 1.48
C GLY A 45 13.05 7.72 1.67
N ARG A 46 12.41 6.71 2.25
CA ARG A 46 13.04 5.42 2.52
C ARG A 46 12.15 4.28 2.06
N ALA A 47 12.69 3.43 1.20
CA ALA A 47 12.17 2.10 0.95
C ALA A 47 12.82 1.12 1.92
N ARG A 48 12.01 0.30 2.59
CA ARG A 48 12.48 -0.77 3.48
C ARG A 48 11.77 -2.05 3.13
N VAL A 49 12.52 -3.13 3.06
CA VAL A 49 11.98 -4.47 2.82
C VAL A 49 12.50 -5.41 3.89
N GLN A 50 11.60 -6.20 4.47
CA GLN A 50 11.95 -7.19 5.49
C GLN A 50 11.00 -8.39 5.48
N TRP A 51 11.57 -9.59 5.62
CA TRP A 51 10.77 -10.80 5.87
C TRP A 51 11.60 -11.88 6.56
N LYS A 52 10.92 -12.79 7.25
CA LYS A 52 11.54 -13.95 7.88
C LYS A 52 11.61 -15.11 6.90
N VAL A 53 12.75 -15.80 6.87
CA VAL A 53 12.98 -17.01 6.08
C VAL A 53 13.43 -18.12 7.03
N LEU A 54 12.85 -19.30 6.88
CA LEU A 54 13.30 -20.50 7.57
C LEU A 54 14.25 -21.27 6.66
N LYS A 55 15.52 -21.39 7.02
CA LYS A 55 16.52 -22.20 6.29
C LYS A 55 17.21 -23.13 7.29
N SER A 56 17.18 -24.44 7.02
CA SER A 56 17.84 -25.47 7.84
C SER A 56 17.43 -25.47 9.32
N GLY A 57 16.15 -25.22 9.61
CA GLY A 57 15.62 -25.17 10.99
C GLY A 57 15.88 -23.85 11.74
N GLU A 58 16.71 -22.95 11.19
CA GLU A 58 16.94 -21.62 11.75
C GLU A 58 16.07 -20.55 11.06
N SER A 59 15.47 -19.67 11.87
CA SER A 59 14.72 -18.51 11.37
C SER A 59 15.66 -17.32 11.23
N LYS A 60 15.86 -16.83 10.01
CA LYS A 60 16.67 -15.64 9.71
C LYS A 60 15.79 -14.54 9.15
N THR A 61 15.97 -13.32 9.63
CA THR A 61 15.26 -12.14 9.09
C THR A 61 16.12 -11.50 8.02
N LEU A 62 15.61 -11.49 6.79
CA LEU A 62 16.20 -10.72 5.70
C LEU A 62 15.67 -9.29 5.79
N LYS A 63 16.56 -8.31 5.65
CA LYS A 63 16.23 -6.89 5.64
C LYS A 63 17.16 -6.14 4.68
N ASP A 64 16.63 -5.17 3.98
CA ASP A 64 17.39 -4.22 3.16
C ASP A 64 16.65 -2.87 3.16
N ASP A 65 17.42 -1.79 3.04
CA ASP A 65 16.95 -0.42 3.05
C ASP A 65 17.56 0.36 1.89
N GLN A 66 16.74 1.19 1.26
CA GLN A 66 17.17 2.11 0.21
C GLN A 66 16.68 3.51 0.58
N TYR A 67 17.61 4.46 0.69
CA TYR A 67 17.27 5.87 0.77
C TYR A 67 17.03 6.41 -0.64
N LEU A 68 15.84 6.96 -0.85
CA LEU A 68 15.38 7.57 -2.09
C LEU A 68 15.55 9.09 -2.05
N LEU A 69 15.54 9.66 -0.85
CA LEU A 69 15.68 11.08 -0.56
C LEU A 69 16.28 11.25 0.84
N ASP A 70 17.26 12.14 1.01
CA ASP A 70 17.86 12.49 2.31
C ASP A 70 18.42 13.91 2.26
N ASP A 71 17.54 14.90 2.39
CA ASP A 71 17.91 16.31 2.50
C ASP A 71 17.85 16.75 3.96
N LYS A 72 18.62 17.79 4.31
CA LYS A 72 18.70 18.32 5.67
C LYS A 72 18.77 19.84 5.66
N ALA A 73 18.20 20.46 6.70
CA ALA A 73 18.34 21.89 6.96
C ALA A 73 18.50 22.15 8.47
N LEU A 74 19.25 23.19 8.81
CA LEU A 74 19.37 23.69 10.17
C LEU A 74 18.38 24.84 10.35
N LEU A 75 17.44 24.70 11.29
CA LEU A 75 16.42 25.73 11.55
C LEU A 75 16.85 26.72 12.62
N TRP A 76 17.63 26.25 13.58
CA TRP A 76 18.10 27.07 14.69
C TRP A 76 19.38 26.47 15.28
N GLY A 77 20.26 27.31 15.83
CA GLY A 77 21.54 26.91 16.39
C GLY A 77 22.70 27.19 15.43
N ARG A 78 23.89 26.68 15.77
CA ARG A 78 25.08 26.83 14.93
C ARG A 78 25.29 25.59 14.08
N GLU A 79 25.68 25.78 12.83
CA GLU A 79 26.15 24.67 12.01
C GLU A 79 27.41 24.08 12.64
N ARG A 80 27.49 22.75 12.73
CA ARG A 80 28.77 22.12 13.04
C ARG A 80 29.68 22.41 11.87
N GLN A 81 30.64 23.31 12.05
CA GLN A 81 31.77 23.38 11.14
C GLN A 81 32.37 21.98 11.12
N GLN A 82 32.20 21.25 10.01
CA GLN A 82 32.99 20.07 9.75
C GLN A 82 34.41 20.59 9.60
N HIS A 83 35.18 20.59 10.70
CA HIS A 83 36.63 20.66 10.61
C HIS A 83 37.05 19.39 9.87
N GLN A 84 37.06 19.49 8.54
CA GLN A 84 37.81 18.60 7.67
C GLN A 84 39.27 19.00 7.82
N GLN A 85 39.82 18.72 9.00
CA GLN A 85 41.25 18.68 9.23
C GLN A 85 41.60 17.21 9.40
N THR A 86 42.33 16.71 8.41
CA THR A 86 43.27 15.59 8.53
C THR A 86 43.92 15.60 9.91
N PHE A 87 43.41 14.74 10.81
CA PHE A 87 44.13 14.33 12.01
C PHE A 87 45.00 13.13 11.61
N ASP A 88 46.08 13.41 10.89
CA ASP A 88 47.29 12.63 11.06
C ASP A 88 48.09 13.36 12.15
N GLU A 89 48.40 12.62 13.21
CA GLU A 89 49.33 12.95 14.29
C GLU A 89 48.89 14.08 15.28
N LEU A 90 48.43 13.69 16.47
CA LEU A 90 49.06 13.96 17.79
C LEU A 90 48.09 13.73 18.98
N ASP A 91 48.56 12.88 19.90
CA ASP A 91 48.33 12.76 21.35
C ASP A 91 46.93 12.65 22.02
N GLU A 92 46.83 11.67 22.92
CA GLU A 92 45.70 11.26 23.78
C GLU A 92 45.32 12.27 24.89
N THR A 93 45.24 13.57 24.61
CA THR A 93 44.81 14.62 25.57
C THR A 93 43.46 15.28 25.22
N THR A 94 42.72 14.73 24.26
CA THR A 94 41.62 15.38 23.51
C THR A 94 40.20 15.31 24.10
N SER A 95 40.00 14.79 25.31
CA SER A 95 38.66 14.78 25.95
C SER A 95 38.24 16.17 26.44
N ILE A 96 39.17 17.02 26.85
CA ILE A 96 38.87 18.36 27.38
C ILE A 96 38.59 19.36 26.24
N GLU A 97 39.35 19.31 25.15
CA GLU A 97 39.12 20.19 23.99
C GLU A 97 37.81 19.87 23.26
N SER A 98 37.45 18.58 23.16
CA SER A 98 36.17 18.18 22.56
C SER A 98 34.97 18.64 23.41
N ASP A 99 35.08 18.66 24.74
CA ASP A 99 34.05 19.22 25.62
C ASP A 99 33.97 20.76 25.55
N LEU A 100 35.11 21.46 25.45
CA LEU A 100 35.16 22.91 25.28
C LEU A 100 34.58 23.36 23.93
N ILE A 101 34.88 22.65 22.84
CA ILE A 101 34.30 22.89 21.51
C ILE A 101 32.78 22.60 21.52
N GLN A 102 32.35 21.54 22.23
CA GLN A 102 30.93 21.23 22.40
C GLN A 102 30.19 22.29 23.23
N GLN A 103 30.82 22.89 24.25
CA GLN A 103 30.24 23.97 25.04
C GLN A 103 30.06 25.26 24.21
N GLN A 104 31.01 25.60 23.34
CA GLN A 104 30.94 26.80 22.47
C GLN A 104 29.83 26.75 21.41
N GLN A 105 29.29 25.56 21.11
CA GLN A 105 28.22 25.38 20.13
C GLN A 105 26.81 25.35 20.73
N THR A 106 26.67 25.37 22.07
CA THR A 106 25.35 25.38 22.73
C THR A 106 24.78 26.79 22.82
N GLN A 107 23.48 26.91 22.56
CA GLN A 107 22.71 28.15 22.66
C GLN A 107 21.48 27.93 23.55
N ILE A 108 20.97 28.99 24.17
CA ILE A 108 19.74 28.93 24.98
C ILE A 108 18.57 29.36 24.10
N LEU A 109 17.62 28.47 23.90
CA LEU A 109 16.33 28.80 23.31
C LEU A 109 15.39 29.28 24.44
N PRO A 110 14.88 30.51 24.40
CA PRO A 110 14.10 31.06 25.51
C PRO A 110 12.75 30.34 25.64
N LYS A 111 12.10 30.48 26.81
CA LYS A 111 10.73 29.98 27.00
C LYS A 111 9.75 30.65 26.03
N GLY A 112 8.66 29.96 25.70
CA GLY A 112 7.60 30.43 24.82
C GLY A 112 7.43 29.60 23.56
N LEU A 113 6.57 30.11 22.67
CA LEU A 113 6.22 29.48 21.41
C LEU A 113 7.22 29.86 20.30
N HIS A 114 7.83 28.85 19.70
CA HIS A 114 8.77 29.00 18.59
C HIS A 114 8.19 28.38 17.33
N GLU A 115 8.05 29.19 16.28
CA GLU A 115 7.62 28.75 14.95
C GLU A 115 8.80 28.86 13.98
N LEU A 116 9.34 27.71 13.56
CA LEU A 116 10.51 27.62 12.71
C LEU A 116 10.10 27.07 11.35
N ALA A 117 10.00 27.96 10.37
CA ALA A 117 9.66 27.60 9.00
C ALA A 117 10.81 26.86 8.30
N PHE A 118 10.46 25.94 7.41
CA PHE A 118 11.40 25.23 6.56
C PHE A 118 10.83 25.05 5.15
N ASN A 119 11.73 25.00 4.18
CA ASN A 119 11.43 24.73 2.79
C ASN A 119 12.41 23.68 2.28
N PHE A 120 11.87 22.71 1.56
CA PHE A 120 12.63 21.79 0.72
C PHE A 120 12.06 21.79 -0.69
N SER A 121 12.87 21.40 -1.67
CA SER A 121 12.41 21.16 -3.04
C SER A 121 12.50 19.67 -3.33
N LEU A 122 11.36 19.03 -3.60
CA LEU A 122 11.39 17.61 -3.98
C LEU A 122 12.11 17.45 -5.31
N PRO A 123 12.99 16.45 -5.47
CA PRO A 123 13.64 16.21 -6.74
C PRO A 123 12.62 16.03 -7.88
N PRO A 124 12.89 16.58 -9.08
CA PRO A 124 12.04 16.36 -10.25
C PRO A 124 12.19 14.95 -10.84
N THR A 125 13.11 14.14 -10.31
CA THR A 125 13.28 12.75 -10.72
C THR A 125 12.04 11.92 -10.37
N GLN A 126 11.79 10.86 -11.13
CA GLN A 126 10.64 9.99 -10.90
C GLN A 126 10.83 9.17 -9.62
N LEU A 127 10.33 9.71 -8.51
CA LEU A 127 10.29 9.04 -7.21
C LEU A 127 9.14 8.03 -7.17
N PRO A 128 9.34 6.86 -6.54
CA PRO A 128 8.27 5.87 -6.35
C PRO A 128 7.17 6.38 -5.40
N CYS A 129 5.92 5.91 -5.54
CA CYS A 129 4.85 6.34 -4.61
C CYS A 129 5.09 5.86 -3.18
N SER A 130 4.47 6.56 -2.22
CA SER A 130 4.28 6.04 -0.87
C SER A 130 3.53 4.70 -0.91
N LEU A 131 4.02 3.69 -0.19
CA LEU A 131 3.49 2.33 -0.24
C LEU A 131 3.61 1.64 1.12
N GLU A 132 2.56 0.93 1.54
CA GLU A 132 2.58 0.10 2.75
C GLU A 132 2.18 -1.34 2.42
N THR A 133 3.04 -2.30 2.75
CA THR A 133 2.75 -3.74 2.67
C THR A 133 3.39 -4.47 3.85
N LYS A 134 3.03 -5.74 4.05
CA LYS A 134 3.57 -6.53 5.17
C LYS A 134 5.09 -6.77 5.07
N ALA A 135 5.60 -6.90 3.84
CA ALA A 135 7.00 -7.24 3.59
C ALA A 135 7.85 -6.06 3.11
N GLY A 136 7.24 -4.94 2.74
CA GLY A 136 7.95 -3.76 2.27
C GLY A 136 7.16 -2.46 2.45
N THR A 137 7.89 -1.35 2.56
CA THR A 137 7.32 -0.03 2.79
C THR A 137 8.12 1.00 2.01
N ILE A 138 7.47 2.04 1.51
CA ILE A 138 8.09 3.23 0.92
C ILE A 138 7.45 4.42 1.62
N ARG A 139 8.25 5.13 2.40
CA ARG A 139 7.77 6.21 3.26
C ARG A 139 8.53 7.49 3.02
N TYR A 140 7.77 8.57 2.88
CA TYR A 140 8.30 9.92 2.85
C TYR A 140 7.86 10.66 4.10
N TYR A 141 8.82 11.33 4.73
CA TYR A 141 8.58 12.01 5.99
C TYR A 141 9.56 13.14 6.22
N VAL A 142 9.09 14.13 6.97
CA VAL A 142 9.91 15.15 7.59
C VAL A 142 10.22 14.70 9.01
N LYS A 143 11.50 14.66 9.36
CA LYS A 143 11.98 14.35 10.71
C LYS A 143 12.66 15.58 11.30
N VAL A 144 12.18 16.02 12.46
CA VAL A 144 12.81 17.09 13.24
C VAL A 144 13.58 16.48 14.41
N LEU A 145 14.79 16.98 14.64
CA LEU A 145 15.67 16.60 15.74
C LEU A 145 16.03 17.86 16.53
N VAL A 146 15.71 17.85 17.81
CA VAL A 146 16.10 18.90 18.77
C VAL A 146 17.34 18.41 19.51
N ASP A 147 18.54 18.81 19.06
CA ASP A 147 19.83 18.32 19.55
C ASP A 147 20.13 18.92 20.93
N MET A 148 20.01 18.09 21.97
CA MET A 148 20.25 18.45 23.37
C MET A 148 21.63 17.96 23.83
N PRO A 149 22.45 18.78 24.51
CA PRO A 149 23.80 18.41 24.92
C PRO A 149 23.86 17.40 26.09
N TYR A 150 22.94 17.50 27.06
CA TYR A 150 22.97 16.71 28.30
C TYR A 150 21.68 15.90 28.52
N ALA A 151 20.87 15.76 27.48
CA ALA A 151 19.60 15.06 27.53
C ALA A 151 19.33 14.33 26.21
N SER A 152 18.42 13.36 26.25
CA SER A 152 17.95 12.67 25.04
C SER A 152 17.29 13.66 24.10
N SER A 153 17.85 13.79 22.89
CA SER A 153 17.37 14.73 21.88
C SER A 153 15.96 14.35 21.38
N PRO A 154 14.93 15.18 21.65
CA PRO A 154 13.57 14.92 21.17
C PRO A 154 13.52 14.84 19.64
N GLN A 155 12.66 13.95 19.14
CA GLN A 155 12.48 13.73 17.71
C GLN A 155 10.99 13.71 17.36
N GLY A 156 10.66 14.29 16.22
CA GLY A 156 9.31 14.33 15.67
C GLY A 156 9.34 13.90 14.23
N ILE A 157 8.33 13.15 13.80
CA ILE A 157 8.22 12.65 12.44
C ILE A 157 6.81 12.93 11.94
N LYS A 158 6.72 13.58 10.78
CA LYS A 158 5.47 13.81 10.05
C LYS A 158 5.58 13.16 8.68
N TYR A 159 4.72 12.19 8.44
CA TYR A 159 4.62 11.49 7.16
C TYR A 159 3.73 12.25 6.18
N PHE A 160 4.02 12.14 4.89
CA PHE A 160 3.19 12.64 3.81
C PHE A 160 3.16 11.63 2.66
N THR A 161 2.15 11.75 1.80
CA THR A 161 1.99 10.89 0.63
C THR A 161 2.68 11.49 -0.57
N LEU A 162 3.56 10.72 -1.23
CA LEU A 162 4.11 11.10 -2.52
C LEU A 162 3.40 10.34 -3.64
N ILE A 163 2.89 11.07 -4.62
CA ILE A 163 2.27 10.53 -5.83
C ILE A 163 3.31 10.50 -6.95
N GLY A 164 3.91 9.33 -7.15
CA GLY A 164 4.84 9.09 -8.25
C GLY A 164 4.89 7.60 -8.58
N PRO A 165 5.54 7.18 -9.66
CA PRO A 165 6.14 8.01 -10.70
C PRO A 165 5.08 8.78 -11.53
N HIS A 166 5.53 9.78 -12.30
CA HIS A 166 4.68 10.47 -13.27
C HIS A 166 4.51 9.60 -14.51
N ILE A 167 3.33 9.01 -14.67
CA ILE A 167 2.97 8.14 -15.78
C ILE A 167 1.76 8.77 -16.46
N ASP A 168 1.93 9.21 -17.69
CA ASP A 168 0.86 9.76 -18.50
C ASP A 168 0.26 8.71 -19.42
N CYS A 169 -1.05 8.51 -19.29
CA CYS A 169 -1.83 7.62 -20.15
C CYS A 169 -1.75 7.99 -21.65
N LEU A 170 -1.41 9.24 -21.98
CA LEU A 170 -1.29 9.74 -23.35
C LEU A 170 0.09 9.48 -23.98
N GLU A 171 1.06 8.91 -23.24
CA GLU A 171 2.34 8.55 -23.83
C GLU A 171 2.15 7.50 -24.94
N GLU A 172 2.81 7.70 -26.09
CA GLU A 172 2.63 6.91 -27.33
C GLU A 172 2.74 5.39 -27.10
N LYS A 173 3.66 4.97 -26.23
CA LYS A 173 3.89 3.56 -25.88
C LYS A 173 2.67 2.86 -25.24
N TYR A 174 1.72 3.63 -24.71
CA TYR A 174 0.52 3.09 -24.08
C TYR A 174 -0.69 3.06 -25.01
N LEU A 175 -0.68 3.83 -26.10
CA LEU A 175 -1.83 4.03 -26.98
C LEU A 175 -2.03 2.88 -27.97
N SER A 176 -1.04 2.02 -28.16
CA SER A 176 -1.16 0.86 -29.02
C SER A 176 -2.09 -0.20 -28.41
N PRO A 177 -3.07 -0.73 -29.16
CA PRO A 177 -3.95 -1.77 -28.65
C PRO A 177 -3.17 -3.08 -28.42
N LEU A 178 -3.45 -3.76 -27.31
CA LEU A 178 -2.92 -5.08 -27.04
C LEU A 178 -3.92 -6.14 -27.54
N THR A 179 -3.50 -6.97 -28.49
CA THR A 179 -4.33 -8.04 -29.06
C THR A 179 -3.76 -9.40 -28.72
N GLY A 180 -4.62 -10.32 -28.27
CA GLY A 180 -4.29 -11.72 -28.07
C GLY A 180 -5.32 -12.62 -28.75
N GLN A 181 -4.87 -13.71 -29.37
CA GLN A 181 -5.74 -14.73 -29.93
C GLN A 181 -5.13 -16.09 -29.69
N ASP A 182 -5.94 -17.02 -29.19
CA ASP A 182 -5.51 -18.39 -28.94
C ASP A 182 -6.70 -19.34 -29.09
N HIS A 183 -6.41 -20.62 -29.33
CA HIS A 183 -7.40 -21.67 -29.40
C HIS A 183 -6.86 -22.98 -28.85
N LYS A 184 -7.74 -23.77 -28.24
CA LYS A 184 -7.38 -25.09 -27.72
C LYS A 184 -8.30 -26.16 -28.25
N ILE A 185 -7.70 -27.16 -28.86
CA ILE A 185 -8.37 -28.38 -29.32
C ILE A 185 -8.34 -29.39 -28.18
N ARG A 186 -9.52 -29.89 -27.79
CA ARG A 186 -9.65 -30.99 -26.83
C ARG A 186 -10.24 -32.20 -27.53
N CYS A 187 -9.62 -33.36 -27.33
CA CYS A 187 -10.14 -34.65 -27.74
C CYS A 187 -10.76 -35.32 -26.51
N GLN A 188 -12.08 -35.56 -26.53
CA GLN A 188 -12.72 -36.39 -25.50
C GLN A 188 -12.46 -37.88 -25.77
N PRO A 189 -12.57 -38.78 -24.76
CA PRO A 189 -12.21 -40.20 -24.89
C PRO A 189 -12.93 -40.98 -26.01
N CYS A 190 -13.99 -40.42 -26.60
CA CYS A 190 -14.80 -40.99 -27.67
C CYS A 190 -14.57 -40.35 -29.06
N CYS A 191 -13.36 -39.85 -29.33
CA CYS A 191 -12.94 -39.29 -30.63
C CYS A 191 -13.66 -38.02 -31.11
N ARG A 192 -14.47 -37.36 -30.25
CA ARG A 192 -15.04 -36.03 -30.56
C ARG A 192 -14.02 -34.94 -30.24
N ARG A 193 -13.64 -34.16 -31.26
CA ARG A 193 -12.75 -33.01 -31.14
C ARG A 193 -13.60 -31.75 -31.03
N GLY A 194 -13.43 -30.99 -29.94
CA GLY A 194 -14.04 -29.69 -29.75
C GLY A 194 -12.97 -28.62 -29.61
N VAL A 195 -13.22 -27.43 -30.17
CA VAL A 195 -12.29 -26.29 -30.13
C VAL A 195 -12.92 -25.17 -29.33
N VAL A 196 -12.15 -24.55 -28.45
CA VAL A 196 -12.48 -23.23 -27.89
C VAL A 196 -11.47 -22.24 -28.44
N ALA A 197 -11.95 -21.14 -29.00
CA ALA A 197 -11.11 -20.07 -29.52
C ALA A 197 -11.50 -18.75 -28.84
N LEU A 198 -10.50 -17.97 -28.45
CA LEU A 198 -10.66 -16.67 -27.81
C LEU A 198 -9.83 -15.65 -28.58
N ARG A 199 -10.42 -14.49 -28.84
CA ARG A 199 -9.74 -13.28 -29.30
C ARG A 199 -10.07 -12.16 -28.33
N VAL A 200 -9.05 -11.42 -27.93
CA VAL A 200 -9.14 -10.31 -27.00
C VAL A 200 -8.39 -9.11 -27.56
N ILE A 201 -9.00 -7.94 -27.48
CA ILE A 201 -8.38 -6.67 -27.85
C ILE A 201 -8.60 -5.68 -26.70
N LEU A 202 -7.52 -5.19 -26.12
CA LEU A 202 -7.50 -4.10 -25.16
C LEU A 202 -7.09 -2.83 -25.90
N GLU A 203 -7.86 -1.75 -25.77
CA GLU A 203 -7.63 -0.53 -26.57
C GLU A 203 -6.28 0.14 -26.31
N ARG A 204 -5.79 0.08 -25.07
CA ARG A 204 -4.53 0.69 -24.61
C ARG A 204 -3.99 -0.05 -23.39
N SER A 205 -2.71 0.15 -23.06
CA SER A 205 -2.04 -0.61 -22.00
C SER A 205 -1.87 0.14 -20.68
N ALA A 206 -2.24 1.42 -20.58
CA ALA A 206 -2.25 2.19 -19.33
C ALA A 206 -3.67 2.66 -18.98
N TYR A 207 -4.02 2.78 -17.70
CA TYR A 207 -5.30 3.32 -17.21
C TYR A 207 -5.10 4.05 -15.88
N CYS A 208 -5.94 5.06 -15.60
CA CYS A 208 -6.01 5.66 -14.27
C CYS A 208 -7.12 5.03 -13.42
N CYS A 209 -6.91 4.95 -12.10
CA CYS A 209 -7.92 4.38 -11.21
C CYS A 209 -9.23 5.16 -11.30
N GLY A 210 -10.37 4.47 -11.27
CA GLY A 210 -11.70 5.05 -11.47
C GLY A 210 -12.17 5.02 -12.92
N GLU A 211 -11.27 4.82 -13.88
CA GLU A 211 -11.61 4.66 -15.30
C GLU A 211 -12.16 3.27 -15.61
N GLN A 212 -12.87 3.15 -16.73
CA GLN A 212 -13.35 1.87 -17.27
C GLN A 212 -12.31 1.25 -18.20
N ILE A 213 -12.00 -0.02 -17.97
CA ILE A 213 -11.11 -0.78 -18.85
C ILE A 213 -11.91 -1.22 -20.08
N LYS A 214 -11.52 -0.70 -21.25
CA LYS A 214 -12.20 -0.99 -22.53
C LYS A 214 -11.60 -2.24 -23.18
N LEU A 215 -12.34 -3.34 -23.07
CA LEU A 215 -11.91 -4.67 -23.49
C LEU A 215 -12.90 -5.26 -24.51
N ASN A 216 -12.44 -5.66 -25.69
CA ASN A 216 -13.25 -6.39 -26.65
C ASN A 216 -12.94 -7.90 -26.56
N LEU A 217 -13.97 -8.72 -26.34
CA LEU A 217 -13.86 -10.16 -26.20
C LEU A 217 -14.70 -10.88 -27.25
N HIS A 218 -14.08 -11.82 -27.96
CA HIS A 218 -14.75 -12.70 -28.91
C HIS A 218 -14.38 -14.16 -28.61
N LEU A 219 -15.34 -14.92 -28.09
CA LEU A 219 -15.16 -16.34 -27.78
C LEU A 219 -16.05 -17.20 -28.65
N GLU A 220 -15.45 -18.21 -29.27
CA GLU A 220 -16.16 -19.29 -29.97
C GLU A 220 -15.99 -20.60 -29.20
N ASN A 221 -17.08 -21.13 -28.68
CA ASN A 221 -17.12 -22.43 -28.03
C ASN A 221 -17.69 -23.48 -28.97
N ARG A 222 -16.83 -24.23 -29.64
CA ARG A 222 -17.19 -25.41 -30.46
C ARG A 222 -16.95 -26.72 -29.72
N GLN A 223 -17.03 -26.69 -28.39
CA GLN A 223 -16.90 -27.86 -27.52
C GLN A 223 -18.28 -28.37 -27.09
N GLU A 224 -18.33 -29.57 -26.53
CA GLU A 224 -19.57 -30.18 -25.99
C GLU A 224 -19.90 -29.76 -24.55
N CYS A 225 -19.03 -28.96 -23.92
CA CYS A 225 -19.23 -28.46 -22.56
C CYS A 225 -19.35 -26.93 -22.54
N PRO A 226 -20.14 -26.37 -21.61
CA PRO A 226 -20.21 -24.92 -21.44
C PRO A 226 -18.91 -24.38 -20.83
N THR A 227 -18.58 -23.15 -21.20
CA THR A 227 -17.39 -22.42 -20.74
C THR A 227 -17.78 -21.08 -20.12
N GLN A 228 -16.86 -20.48 -19.36
CA GLN A 228 -17.04 -19.15 -18.78
C GLN A 228 -15.74 -18.36 -18.93
N ILE A 229 -15.84 -17.09 -19.32
CA ILE A 229 -14.70 -16.17 -19.33
C ILE A 229 -14.57 -15.56 -17.94
N CYS A 230 -13.35 -15.50 -17.43
CA CYS A 230 -13.02 -14.79 -16.22
C CYS A 230 -11.87 -13.83 -16.50
N VAL A 231 -12.12 -12.55 -16.25
CA VAL A 231 -11.14 -11.47 -16.37
C VAL A 231 -10.69 -11.10 -14.96
N LYS A 232 -9.38 -11.08 -14.71
CA LYS A 232 -8.79 -10.74 -13.42
C LYS A 232 -7.66 -9.74 -13.60
N LEU A 233 -7.71 -8.62 -12.90
CA LEU A 233 -6.54 -7.77 -12.74
C LEU A 233 -5.73 -8.28 -11.56
N ILE A 234 -4.50 -8.72 -11.80
CA ILE A 234 -3.59 -9.23 -10.77
C ILE A 234 -2.54 -8.17 -10.46
N GLN A 235 -2.50 -7.74 -9.20
CA GLN A 235 -1.39 -6.97 -8.64
C GLN A 235 -0.24 -7.92 -8.32
N ASN A 236 0.96 -7.61 -8.81
CA ASN A 236 2.19 -8.33 -8.52
C ASN A 236 3.14 -7.41 -7.75
N LEU A 237 3.50 -7.82 -6.54
CA LEU A 237 4.52 -7.18 -5.71
C LEU A 237 5.74 -8.08 -5.64
N GLU A 238 6.88 -7.58 -6.11
CA GLU A 238 8.14 -8.29 -6.06
C GLU A 238 9.13 -7.55 -5.15
N TYR A 239 9.56 -8.23 -4.09
CA TYR A 239 10.56 -7.74 -3.15
C TYR A 239 11.91 -8.36 -3.50
N ARG A 240 12.95 -7.53 -3.62
CA ARG A 240 14.30 -7.94 -3.97
C ARG A 240 15.27 -7.49 -2.89
N ILE A 241 16.01 -8.44 -2.30
CA ILE A 241 17.11 -8.16 -1.38
C ILE A 241 18.41 -8.67 -2.01
N ASP A 242 19.32 -7.74 -2.27
CA ASP A 242 20.67 -8.05 -2.71
C ASP A 242 21.60 -8.07 -1.48
N LYS A 243 22.23 -9.22 -1.23
CA LYS A 243 23.13 -9.42 -0.08
C LYS A 243 24.57 -8.99 -0.37
N GLY A 244 24.87 -8.58 -1.60
CA GLY A 244 26.24 -8.30 -2.04
C GLY A 244 27.12 -9.55 -2.10
N GLY A 245 28.38 -9.36 -2.52
CA GLY A 245 29.40 -10.42 -2.49
C GLY A 245 29.16 -11.58 -3.47
N GLY A 246 28.41 -11.36 -4.56
CA GLY A 246 28.12 -12.38 -5.58
C GLY A 246 27.09 -13.43 -5.15
N LEU A 247 26.42 -13.24 -4.00
CA LEU A 247 25.35 -14.11 -3.55
C LEU A 247 24.08 -13.92 -4.39
N PRO A 248 23.23 -14.97 -4.54
CA PRO A 248 21.98 -14.85 -5.27
C PRO A 248 21.03 -13.87 -4.58
N ILE A 249 20.37 -13.04 -5.40
CA ILE A 249 19.34 -12.10 -4.96
C ILE A 249 18.16 -12.91 -4.41
N GLU A 250 17.72 -12.58 -3.20
CA GLU A 250 16.54 -13.21 -2.60
C GLU A 250 15.30 -12.44 -3.06
N ILE A 251 14.38 -13.16 -3.70
CA ILE A 251 13.17 -12.60 -4.28
C ILE A 251 11.95 -13.18 -3.57
N LYS A 252 11.00 -12.32 -3.22
CA LYS A 252 9.68 -12.72 -2.72
C LYS A 252 8.61 -12.05 -3.57
N THR A 253 7.68 -12.84 -4.10
CA THR A 253 6.56 -12.34 -4.90
C THR A 253 5.25 -12.57 -4.16
N ILE A 254 4.39 -11.54 -4.13
CA ILE A 254 3.03 -11.60 -3.62
C ILE A 254 2.10 -11.20 -4.75
N GLN A 255 1.06 -12.00 -4.98
CA GLN A 255 0.01 -11.71 -5.94
C GLN A 255 -1.31 -11.46 -5.23
N SER A 256 -2.09 -10.51 -5.73
CA SER A 256 -3.43 -10.21 -5.23
C SER A 256 -4.35 -9.86 -6.37
N THR A 257 -5.57 -10.39 -6.38
CA THR A 257 -6.58 -10.03 -7.37
C THR A 257 -7.14 -8.66 -7.01
N ALA A 258 -6.89 -7.66 -7.84
CA ALA A 258 -7.37 -6.29 -7.69
C ALA A 258 -8.77 -6.08 -8.26
N LEU A 259 -9.13 -6.81 -9.30
CA LEU A 259 -10.44 -6.74 -9.95
C LEU A 259 -10.75 -8.13 -10.51
N GLU A 260 -11.99 -8.59 -10.39
CA GLU A 260 -12.45 -9.84 -10.98
C GLU A 260 -13.81 -9.62 -11.64
N TRP A 261 -13.94 -10.08 -12.87
CA TRP A 261 -15.18 -10.11 -13.62
C TRP A 261 -15.37 -11.49 -14.25
N LYS A 262 -16.61 -11.95 -14.32
CA LYS A 262 -16.98 -13.24 -14.93
C LYS A 262 -18.12 -13.04 -15.89
N SER A 263 -18.02 -13.66 -17.06
CA SER A 263 -19.11 -13.67 -18.03
C SER A 263 -20.24 -14.58 -17.55
N GLN A 264 -21.40 -14.46 -18.20
CA GLN A 264 -22.37 -15.56 -18.25
C GLN A 264 -21.77 -16.82 -18.88
N PHE A 265 -22.39 -17.98 -18.63
CA PHE A 265 -21.96 -19.23 -19.25
C PHE A 265 -22.19 -19.20 -20.76
N ILE A 266 -21.14 -19.51 -21.52
CA ILE A 266 -21.20 -19.74 -22.97
C ILE A 266 -21.53 -21.20 -23.20
N LEU A 267 -22.69 -21.46 -23.79
CA LEU A 267 -23.17 -22.81 -24.07
C LEU A 267 -22.28 -23.53 -25.10
N LYS A 268 -22.42 -24.85 -25.16
CA LYS A 268 -21.79 -25.65 -26.21
C LYS A 268 -22.22 -25.17 -27.60
N HIS A 269 -21.30 -25.24 -28.56
CA HIS A 269 -21.52 -24.82 -29.96
C HIS A 269 -22.10 -23.41 -30.11
N SER A 270 -21.67 -22.48 -29.24
CA SER A 270 -22.14 -21.10 -29.24
C SER A 270 -20.97 -20.11 -29.18
N GLN A 271 -21.26 -18.83 -29.39
CA GLN A 271 -20.27 -17.76 -29.37
C GLN A 271 -20.73 -16.62 -28.46
N LEU A 272 -19.76 -15.85 -27.96
CA LEU A 272 -20.00 -14.67 -27.14
C LEU A 272 -19.10 -13.53 -27.63
N ASN A 273 -19.73 -12.40 -27.93
CA ASN A 273 -19.06 -11.17 -28.32
C ASN A 273 -19.42 -10.10 -27.29
N ILE A 274 -18.42 -9.51 -26.67
CA ILE A 274 -18.61 -8.42 -25.71
C ILE A 274 -17.82 -7.22 -26.22
N ASP A 275 -18.57 -6.17 -26.56
CA ASP A 275 -18.01 -4.88 -26.88
C ASP A 275 -17.55 -4.16 -25.60
N PRO A 276 -16.57 -3.25 -25.68
CA PRO A 276 -16.02 -2.54 -24.53
C PRO A 276 -17.03 -1.85 -23.61
N ASN A 277 -18.18 -1.42 -24.15
CA ASN A 277 -19.21 -0.70 -23.41
C ASN A 277 -20.31 -1.60 -22.82
N ASN A 278 -20.28 -2.91 -23.10
CA ASN A 278 -21.36 -3.85 -22.81
C ASN A 278 -21.05 -4.79 -21.64
N PHE A 279 -20.18 -4.36 -20.71
CA PHE A 279 -19.91 -5.10 -19.47
C PHE A 279 -20.95 -4.76 -18.39
N ASP A 280 -21.55 -5.78 -17.79
CA ASP A 280 -22.42 -5.63 -16.63
C ASP A 280 -21.89 -6.49 -15.45
N PRO A 281 -21.44 -5.89 -14.34
CA PRO A 281 -21.17 -4.46 -14.18
C PRO A 281 -19.98 -4.00 -15.06
N LEU A 282 -19.88 -2.69 -15.30
CA LEU A 282 -18.77 -2.10 -16.04
C LEU A 282 -17.43 -2.43 -15.36
N LEU A 283 -16.39 -2.71 -16.17
CA LEU A 283 -15.06 -3.10 -15.70
C LEU A 283 -14.27 -1.88 -15.20
N GLN A 284 -14.72 -1.29 -14.10
CA GLN A 284 -14.13 -0.09 -13.51
C GLN A 284 -12.89 -0.43 -12.68
N LEU A 285 -11.78 0.25 -12.95
CA LEU A 285 -10.52 0.06 -12.25
C LEU A 285 -10.63 0.63 -10.81
N PRO A 286 -10.39 -0.16 -9.75
CA PRO A 286 -10.43 0.35 -8.39
C PRO A 286 -9.20 1.21 -8.06
N THR A 287 -9.21 1.88 -6.91
CA THR A 287 -8.07 2.65 -6.43
C THR A 287 -6.89 1.74 -6.10
N LEU A 288 -5.78 1.93 -6.82
CA LEU A 288 -4.56 1.14 -6.72
C LEU A 288 -3.33 2.07 -6.77
N PRO A 289 -2.19 1.67 -6.20
CA PRO A 289 -0.93 2.36 -6.43
C PRO A 289 -0.52 2.27 -7.91
N PRO A 290 0.19 3.29 -8.44
CA PRO A 290 0.69 3.26 -9.80
C PRO A 290 1.69 2.13 -10.02
N THR A 291 1.94 1.79 -11.29
CA THR A 291 2.99 0.84 -11.66
C THR A 291 4.37 1.43 -11.33
N MET A 292 5.26 0.64 -10.73
CA MET A 292 6.55 1.11 -10.20
C MET A 292 7.76 0.27 -10.67
N ILE A 293 7.69 -0.31 -11.86
CA ILE A 293 8.81 -1.07 -12.41
C ILE A 293 10.01 -0.12 -12.64
N GLY A 294 11.16 -0.42 -12.02
CA GLY A 294 12.41 0.32 -12.21
C GLY A 294 12.60 1.56 -11.33
N PHE A 295 11.63 1.94 -10.50
CA PHE A 295 11.71 3.15 -9.65
C PHE A 295 12.24 2.93 -8.24
N CYS A 296 12.21 1.68 -7.77
CA CYS A 296 12.79 1.27 -6.49
C CYS A 296 13.55 -0.03 -6.71
N ARG A 297 14.77 -0.16 -6.16
CA ARG A 297 15.57 -1.39 -6.28
C ARG A 297 14.90 -2.54 -5.52
N LEU A 298 14.34 -2.22 -4.36
CA LEU A 298 13.82 -3.20 -3.42
C LEU A 298 12.41 -3.70 -3.72
N ILE A 299 11.58 -2.89 -4.36
CA ILE A 299 10.15 -3.16 -4.57
C ILE A 299 9.80 -2.87 -6.02
N GLN A 300 9.30 -3.88 -6.72
CA GLN A 300 8.62 -3.71 -8.00
C GLN A 300 7.13 -3.94 -7.83
N LEU A 301 6.32 -3.06 -8.41
CA LEU A 301 4.88 -3.18 -8.44
C LEU A 301 4.40 -3.10 -9.89
N TYR A 302 3.68 -4.12 -10.34
CA TYR A 302 3.15 -4.19 -11.70
C TYR A 302 1.86 -5.00 -11.76
N TYR A 303 1.12 -4.83 -12.85
CA TYR A 303 -0.21 -5.41 -12.99
C TYR A 303 -0.32 -6.22 -14.28
N ILE A 304 -1.05 -7.33 -14.21
CA ILE A 304 -1.35 -8.19 -15.34
C ILE A 304 -2.86 -8.40 -15.38
N LEU A 305 -3.48 -8.06 -16.50
CA LEU A 305 -4.86 -8.41 -16.79
C LEU A 305 -4.88 -9.83 -17.37
N LYS A 306 -5.29 -10.78 -16.53
CA LYS A 306 -5.41 -12.21 -16.86
C LYS A 306 -6.80 -12.53 -17.37
N ILE A 307 -6.88 -13.21 -18.50
CA ILE A 307 -8.14 -13.59 -19.13
C ILE A 307 -8.15 -15.10 -19.32
N ASN A 308 -9.01 -15.76 -18.55
CA ASN A 308 -9.07 -17.20 -18.47
C ASN A 308 -10.41 -17.70 -18.97
N VAL A 309 -10.39 -18.77 -19.77
CA VAL A 309 -11.59 -19.53 -20.14
C VAL A 309 -11.63 -20.79 -19.30
N ASN A 310 -12.55 -20.81 -18.34
CA ASN A 310 -12.74 -21.94 -17.45
C ASN A 310 -13.83 -22.85 -18.00
N GLN A 311 -13.60 -24.16 -17.95
CA GLN A 311 -14.66 -25.13 -18.23
C GLN A 311 -15.49 -25.35 -16.97
N CYS A 312 -16.81 -25.39 -17.14
CA CYS A 312 -17.68 -25.82 -16.07
C CYS A 312 -17.49 -27.34 -15.89
N PRO A 313 -17.26 -27.84 -14.66
CA PRO A 313 -17.24 -29.27 -14.42
C PRO A 313 -18.57 -29.89 -14.83
N TYR A 314 -18.50 -31.02 -15.53
CA TYR A 314 -19.66 -31.75 -16.01
C TYR A 314 -20.45 -32.26 -14.80
N ILE A 315 -21.57 -31.62 -14.45
CA ILE A 315 -22.53 -32.19 -13.51
C ILE A 315 -23.15 -33.39 -14.23
N LYS A 316 -22.77 -34.62 -13.88
CA LYS A 316 -23.49 -35.82 -14.28
C LYS A 316 -24.92 -35.69 -13.74
N ASN A 317 -25.85 -35.35 -14.62
CA ASN A 317 -27.30 -35.47 -14.53
C ASN A 317 -27.84 -35.79 -13.12
N GLN A 318 -28.31 -34.79 -12.37
CA GLN A 318 -29.47 -35.05 -11.52
C GLN A 318 -30.60 -35.41 -12.47
N LYS A 319 -31.06 -36.67 -12.40
CA LYS A 319 -32.29 -37.10 -13.05
C LYS A 319 -33.39 -36.14 -12.59
N LEU A 320 -33.93 -35.39 -13.54
CA LEU A 320 -35.21 -34.70 -13.40
C LEU A 320 -36.28 -35.80 -13.31
N ASN A 321 -36.50 -36.34 -12.11
CA ASN A 321 -37.65 -37.20 -11.86
C ASN A 321 -38.89 -36.31 -11.86
N LYS A 322 -39.65 -36.38 -12.97
CA LYS A 322 -41.09 -36.15 -12.95
C LYS A 322 -41.69 -37.15 -11.98
N GLU A 323 -42.28 -36.69 -10.88
CA GLU A 323 -43.25 -37.49 -10.14
C GLU A 323 -44.55 -36.71 -9.98
N THR A 324 -45.51 -37.12 -10.81
CA THR A 324 -46.94 -37.08 -10.53
C THR A 324 -47.25 -37.72 -9.17
N SER A 325 -48.14 -37.06 -8.44
CA SER A 325 -48.76 -37.43 -7.17
C SER A 325 -49.17 -38.91 -7.01
N THR A 326 -48.81 -39.52 -5.88
CA THR A 326 -49.70 -40.35 -5.03
C THR A 326 -49.08 -40.54 -3.62
N SER A 327 -49.95 -40.61 -2.62
CA SER A 327 -49.71 -40.64 -1.17
C SER A 327 -49.12 -41.94 -0.62
N ASN A 328 -48.23 -41.87 0.38
CA ASN A 328 -48.42 -42.39 1.76
C ASN A 328 -47.11 -42.50 2.58
N ASN A 329 -47.14 -41.87 3.76
CA ASN A 329 -46.49 -42.14 5.05
C ASN A 329 -45.38 -43.21 5.20
N ASN A 330 -44.17 -42.78 5.58
CA ASN A 330 -43.51 -42.98 6.90
C ASN A 330 -41.97 -43.11 6.83
N ASN A 331 -41.31 -42.43 7.78
CA ASN A 331 -39.94 -42.62 8.31
C ASN A 331 -38.73 -42.24 7.41
N ILE A 332 -38.15 -41.08 7.71
CA ILE A 332 -36.91 -40.54 7.12
C ILE A 332 -35.71 -40.81 8.05
N PRO A 333 -34.62 -41.41 7.57
CA PRO A 333 -33.28 -41.19 8.14
C PRO A 333 -32.57 -40.06 7.39
N LEU A 334 -31.92 -39.16 8.14
CA LEU A 334 -31.08 -38.08 7.62
C LEU A 334 -29.91 -38.63 6.77
N PRO A 335 -29.61 -38.07 5.59
CA PRO A 335 -28.41 -38.44 4.84
C PRO A 335 -27.15 -37.83 5.50
N PRO A 336 -25.99 -38.50 5.44
CA PRO A 336 -24.75 -37.96 5.97
C PRO A 336 -24.30 -36.74 5.16
N SER A 337 -23.92 -35.69 5.89
CA SER A 337 -23.29 -34.47 5.37
C SER A 337 -21.97 -34.82 4.68
N SER A 338 -21.99 -34.99 3.36
CA SER A 338 -20.79 -34.91 2.55
C SER A 338 -20.63 -33.48 2.07
N SER A 339 -19.52 -32.86 2.46
CA SER A 339 -19.08 -31.59 1.93
C SER A 339 -18.99 -31.66 0.39
N PRO A 340 -19.34 -30.59 -0.34
CA PRO A 340 -19.18 -30.58 -1.78
C PRO A 340 -17.68 -30.73 -2.11
N PRO A 341 -17.32 -31.56 -3.11
CA PRO A 341 -15.94 -31.68 -3.53
C PRO A 341 -15.47 -30.33 -4.06
N SER A 342 -14.26 -29.91 -3.67
CA SER A 342 -13.57 -28.76 -4.26
C SER A 342 -13.26 -29.06 -5.73
N ILE A 343 -14.08 -28.53 -6.63
CA ILE A 343 -13.89 -28.73 -8.07
C ILE A 343 -12.82 -27.75 -8.56
N SER A 344 -11.60 -28.24 -8.80
CA SER A 344 -10.59 -27.48 -9.54
C SER A 344 -11.00 -27.39 -11.01
N SER A 345 -11.56 -26.25 -11.42
CA SER A 345 -11.78 -25.93 -12.83
C SER A 345 -10.43 -25.74 -13.54
N GLU A 346 -10.00 -26.69 -14.36
CA GLU A 346 -8.84 -26.50 -15.23
C GLU A 346 -9.14 -25.38 -16.25
N SER A 347 -8.26 -24.37 -16.32
CA SER A 347 -8.31 -23.35 -17.37
C SER A 347 -8.01 -23.99 -18.73
N CYS A 348 -8.89 -23.73 -19.71
CA CYS A 348 -8.69 -24.21 -21.07
C CYS A 348 -7.90 -23.23 -21.91
N LEU A 349 -8.03 -21.92 -21.66
CA LEU A 349 -7.21 -20.88 -22.28
C LEU A 349 -6.86 -19.85 -21.22
N GLU A 350 -5.67 -19.28 -21.30
CA GLU A 350 -5.18 -18.20 -20.44
C GLU A 350 -4.37 -17.24 -21.30
N MET A 351 -4.66 -15.95 -21.16
CA MET A 351 -3.92 -14.86 -21.80
C MET A 351 -3.58 -13.80 -20.76
N ASP A 352 -2.34 -13.33 -20.79
CA ASP A 352 -1.82 -12.32 -19.86
C ASP A 352 -1.52 -11.03 -20.64
N PHE A 353 -2.17 -9.94 -20.25
CA PHE A 353 -1.97 -8.61 -20.82
C PHE A 353 -1.30 -7.70 -19.78
N PRO A 354 -0.09 -7.18 -20.02
CA PRO A 354 0.54 -6.23 -19.10
C PRO A 354 -0.30 -4.94 -19.04
N LEU A 355 -0.65 -4.51 -17.83
CA LEU A 355 -1.43 -3.30 -17.60
C LEU A 355 -0.63 -2.33 -16.73
N THR A 356 -0.60 -1.06 -17.14
CA THR A 356 0.04 0.03 -16.41
C THR A 356 -1.02 0.84 -15.66
N ILE A 357 -0.86 0.98 -14.35
CA ILE A 357 -1.67 1.91 -13.56
C ILE A 357 -0.95 3.26 -13.56
N ALA A 358 -1.59 4.26 -14.15
CA ALA A 358 -1.02 5.58 -14.40
C ALA A 358 -1.45 6.62 -13.34
N THR A 359 -0.70 7.71 -13.25
CA THR A 359 -0.97 8.83 -12.32
C THR A 359 -1.58 10.04 -13.00
N VAL A 360 -1.51 10.13 -14.34
CA VAL A 360 -2.13 11.18 -15.13
C VAL A 360 -3.14 10.56 -16.11
N PRO A 361 -4.41 11.00 -16.07
CA PRO A 361 -5.47 10.38 -16.84
C PRO A 361 -5.39 10.70 -18.32
N PHE A 362 -5.96 9.81 -19.12
CA PHE A 362 -6.17 10.02 -20.54
C PHE A 362 -7.12 11.20 -20.74
N ARG A 363 -6.73 12.20 -21.55
CA ARG A 363 -7.57 13.34 -21.90
C ARG A 363 -7.80 13.33 -23.41
N GLU A 364 -9.00 13.00 -23.85
CA GLU A 364 -9.36 13.27 -25.24
C GLU A 364 -9.58 14.77 -25.41
N ILE A 365 -9.11 15.33 -26.52
CA ILE A 365 -9.14 16.78 -26.84
C ILE A 365 -10.58 17.35 -26.81
N HIS A 366 -11.61 16.50 -26.83
CA HIS A 366 -13.02 16.89 -26.88
C HIS A 366 -13.97 16.14 -25.93
N SER A 367 -13.49 15.36 -24.95
CA SER A 367 -14.40 14.53 -24.15
C SER A 367 -13.88 14.25 -22.73
N GLN A 368 -14.72 14.61 -21.75
CA GLN A 368 -14.68 14.31 -20.30
C GLN A 368 -13.70 15.12 -19.45
N PHE A 369 -14.24 16.09 -18.69
CA PHE A 369 -13.56 16.67 -17.53
C PHE A 369 -13.54 15.64 -16.40
N TYR A 370 -12.40 14.99 -16.20
CA TYR A 370 -12.17 14.19 -15.00
C TYR A 370 -11.66 15.06 -13.87
N SER A 371 -12.25 14.92 -12.69
CA SER A 371 -11.65 15.46 -11.47
C SER A 371 -10.73 14.41 -10.85
N VAL A 372 -9.50 14.81 -10.55
CA VAL A 372 -8.56 13.99 -9.80
C VAL A 372 -8.88 14.09 -8.32
N VAL A 373 -9.10 12.96 -7.68
CA VAL A 373 -9.21 12.85 -6.22
C VAL A 373 -8.17 11.86 -5.70
N TYR A 374 -7.95 11.89 -4.39
CA TYR A 374 -7.10 10.91 -3.70
C TYR A 374 -7.98 10.01 -2.85
N ASP A 375 -7.76 8.71 -2.98
CA ASP A 375 -8.54 7.70 -2.29
C ASP A 375 -7.62 6.59 -1.76
N PHE A 376 -8.08 5.80 -0.81
CA PHE A 376 -7.29 4.71 -0.26
C PHE A 376 -7.31 3.51 -1.21
N CYS A 377 -6.20 2.76 -1.24
CA CYS A 377 -6.15 1.51 -1.99
C CYS A 377 -7.16 0.49 -1.44
N GLY A 378 -7.79 -0.26 -2.35
CA GLY A 378 -8.79 -1.28 -2.02
C GLY A 378 -8.29 -2.31 -0.99
N GLY A 379 -9.11 -2.63 0.00
CA GLY A 379 -8.73 -3.48 1.14
C GLY A 379 -8.44 -4.96 0.79
N HIS A 380 -8.78 -5.39 -0.42
CA HIS A 380 -8.59 -6.75 -0.92
C HIS A 380 -7.23 -6.97 -1.59
N VAL A 381 -6.50 -5.91 -1.92
CA VAL A 381 -5.12 -6.02 -2.41
C VAL A 381 -4.11 -5.83 -1.30
N GLU A 382 -2.92 -6.43 -1.42
CA GLU A 382 -1.86 -6.39 -0.40
C GLU A 382 -1.55 -4.96 0.07
N THR A 383 -1.54 -3.99 -0.85
CA THR A 383 -1.24 -2.57 -0.60
C THR A 383 -2.33 -1.79 0.11
N GLY A 384 -3.57 -2.31 0.15
CA GLY A 384 -4.70 -1.71 0.89
C GLY A 384 -5.09 -2.50 2.13
N LYS A 385 -4.60 -3.75 2.26
CA LYS A 385 -4.87 -4.65 3.39
C LYS A 385 -4.01 -4.34 4.60
N TYR A 386 -2.74 -4.01 4.38
CA TYR A 386 -1.77 -3.82 5.45
C TYR A 386 -1.56 -2.33 5.77
N ILE A 387 -1.53 -2.02 7.06
CA ILE A 387 -1.09 -0.73 7.61
C ILE A 387 -0.16 -1.07 8.75
N SER A 388 1.00 -0.44 8.80
CA SER A 388 1.98 -0.75 9.83
C SER A 388 1.47 -0.44 11.24
N PRO A 389 1.83 -1.25 12.26
CA PRO A 389 1.39 -1.04 13.64
C PRO A 389 1.73 0.36 14.19
N GLU A 390 2.82 0.97 13.73
CA GLU A 390 3.21 2.32 14.11
C GLU A 390 2.23 3.42 13.68
N PHE A 391 1.33 3.12 12.73
CA PHE A 391 0.26 4.00 12.27
C PHE A 391 -1.11 3.65 12.83
N ARG A 392 -1.20 2.67 13.74
CA ARG A 392 -2.46 2.26 14.38
C ARG A 392 -2.41 2.65 15.86
N LEU A 393 -3.34 3.51 16.29
CA LEU A 393 -3.56 3.84 17.70
C LEU A 393 -4.65 2.92 18.26
N GLY A 394 -4.41 2.33 19.44
CA GLY A 394 -5.44 1.58 20.17
C GLY A 394 -5.22 0.07 20.35
N GLN A 395 -4.12 -0.51 19.83
CA GLN A 395 -3.76 -1.91 20.13
C GLN A 395 -2.35 -2.00 20.72
N VAL A 396 -2.28 -2.14 22.04
CA VAL A 396 -1.12 -2.76 22.68
C VAL A 396 -1.35 -4.26 22.59
N TRP A 397 -0.56 -4.95 21.77
CA TRP A 397 -0.57 -6.43 21.73
C TRP A 397 -0.14 -6.93 23.12
N ASP A 398 -1.06 -7.53 23.89
CA ASP A 398 -0.80 -8.04 25.25
C ASP A 398 -0.48 -9.55 25.27
N GLY A 399 -0.46 -10.20 24.11
CA GLY A 399 -0.05 -11.60 23.96
C GLY A 399 -1.07 -12.63 24.43
N ARG A 400 -2.33 -12.28 24.68
CA ARG A 400 -3.38 -13.26 25.01
C ARG A 400 -4.18 -13.65 23.78
N ILE A 401 -4.04 -14.91 23.36
CA ILE A 401 -5.04 -15.55 22.49
C ILE A 401 -6.28 -15.74 23.34
N GLN A 402 -7.31 -14.92 23.13
CA GLN A 402 -8.66 -15.27 23.58
C GLN A 402 -9.37 -15.97 22.43
N GLU A 403 -9.33 -17.30 22.46
CA GLU A 403 -10.45 -18.08 21.97
C GLU A 403 -11.65 -17.72 22.85
N ASN A 404 -12.54 -16.87 22.36
CA ASN A 404 -13.90 -16.78 22.87
C ASN A 404 -14.82 -16.33 21.75
N GLU A 405 -15.52 -17.32 21.20
CA GLU A 405 -16.82 -17.15 20.56
C GLU A 405 -17.74 -16.47 21.58
N ASN A 406 -18.06 -15.19 21.36
CA ASN A 406 -19.38 -14.62 21.63
C ASN A 406 -19.41 -13.15 21.18
N ASN A 407 -20.36 -12.87 20.30
CA ASN A 407 -20.73 -11.53 19.84
C ASN A 407 -20.99 -10.60 21.03
N ASN A 408 -20.16 -9.55 21.14
CA ASN A 408 -20.47 -8.17 21.52
C ASN A 408 -19.18 -7.50 22.00
N ASN A 409 -18.25 -7.23 21.07
CA ASN A 409 -17.08 -6.41 21.37
C ASN A 409 -17.20 -5.09 20.63
N LEU A 410 -17.24 -4.01 21.42
CA LEU A 410 -17.17 -2.63 21.01
C LEU A 410 -16.16 -2.47 19.87
N ASN A 411 -16.62 -1.95 18.73
CA ASN A 411 -15.76 -1.38 17.70
C ASN A 411 -14.94 -0.25 18.33
N ILE A 412 -13.80 -0.59 18.92
CA ILE A 412 -12.74 0.40 19.15
C ILE A 412 -12.29 0.77 17.75
N GLU A 413 -12.76 1.91 17.25
CA GLU A 413 -12.35 2.45 15.96
C GLU A 413 -10.82 2.52 15.94
N GLU A 414 -10.21 1.72 15.09
CA GLU A 414 -8.77 1.72 14.87
C GLU A 414 -8.39 3.09 14.31
N ILE A 415 -7.80 3.95 15.14
CA ILE A 415 -7.39 5.28 14.69
C ILE A 415 -6.13 5.12 13.86
N VAL A 416 -6.24 5.38 12.56
CA VAL A 416 -5.12 5.35 11.61
C VAL A 416 -4.46 6.72 11.57
N LEU A 417 -3.18 6.78 11.94
CA LEU A 417 -2.37 8.00 11.96
C LEU A 417 -1.91 8.44 10.57
N TYR A 418 -1.63 7.47 9.70
CA TYR A 418 -1.17 7.71 8.34
C TYR A 418 -1.48 6.50 7.47
N ARG A 419 -2.01 6.77 6.28
CA ARG A 419 -2.24 5.79 5.22
C ARG A 419 -1.99 6.46 3.88
N PRO A 420 -1.16 5.87 3.00
CA PRO A 420 -0.98 6.40 1.65
C PRO A 420 -2.29 6.46 0.88
N VAL A 421 -2.45 7.53 0.11
CA VAL A 421 -3.56 7.72 -0.84
C VAL A 421 -3.04 7.66 -2.27
N TYR A 422 -3.92 7.35 -3.22
CA TYR A 422 -3.57 7.18 -4.62
C TYR A 422 -4.56 7.93 -5.51
N VAL A 423 -4.08 8.31 -6.70
CA VAL A 423 -4.87 9.03 -7.69
C VAL A 423 -6.04 8.18 -8.15
N LYS A 424 -7.22 8.78 -8.18
CA LYS A 424 -8.44 8.24 -8.76
C LYS A 424 -9.17 9.34 -9.52
N ILE A 425 -9.65 9.03 -10.72
CA ILE A 425 -10.51 9.92 -11.47
C ILE A 425 -11.97 9.66 -11.15
N ILE A 426 -12.76 10.73 -11.17
CA ILE A 426 -14.21 10.70 -11.03
C ILE A 426 -14.82 11.53 -12.16
N GLY A 427 -15.78 10.93 -12.89
CA GLY A 427 -16.58 11.64 -13.90
C GLY A 427 -17.61 12.56 -13.27
N GLU A 428 -18.06 13.60 -13.98
CA GLU A 428 -18.98 14.63 -13.47
C GLU A 428 -20.25 14.09 -12.82
N GLN A 429 -20.86 13.02 -13.34
CA GLN A 429 -22.11 12.44 -12.79
C GLN A 429 -21.95 11.91 -11.35
N GLN A 430 -20.76 11.40 -10.99
CA GLN A 430 -20.47 10.90 -9.64
C GLN A 430 -20.07 12.02 -8.66
N GLN A 431 -19.77 13.23 -9.15
CA GLN A 431 -19.45 14.38 -8.29
C GLN A 431 -20.70 14.88 -7.55
N THR A 432 -21.86 14.89 -8.22
CA THR A 432 -23.12 15.36 -7.64
C THR A 432 -23.57 14.45 -6.48
N GLU A 433 -23.44 13.13 -6.65
CA GLU A 433 -23.77 12.15 -5.61
C GLU A 433 -22.82 12.20 -4.40
N LYS A 434 -21.50 12.41 -4.61
CA LYS A 434 -20.56 12.61 -3.50
C LYS A 434 -20.79 13.92 -2.75
N ALA A 435 -21.13 15.01 -3.45
CA ALA A 435 -21.47 16.28 -2.81
C ALA A 435 -22.76 16.18 -1.97
N LEU A 436 -23.74 15.41 -2.44
CA LEU A 436 -24.95 15.08 -1.67
C LEU A 436 -24.64 14.16 -0.48
N ALA A 437 -23.77 13.15 -0.65
CA ALA A 437 -23.37 12.24 0.42
C ALA A 437 -22.56 12.94 1.51
N SER A 438 -21.60 13.82 1.16
CA SER A 438 -20.82 14.60 2.12
C SER A 438 -21.66 15.58 2.94
N ASN A 439 -22.80 16.04 2.40
CA ASN A 439 -23.77 16.86 3.12
C ASN A 439 -24.70 16.05 4.04
N SER A 440 -24.79 14.73 3.84
CA SER A 440 -25.60 13.81 4.66
C SER A 440 -24.80 13.09 5.76
N SER A 441 -23.47 12.97 5.62
CA SER A 441 -22.57 12.43 6.63
C SER A 441 -21.90 13.56 7.42
N GLY A 442 -22.70 14.37 8.11
CA GLY A 442 -22.21 15.29 9.14
C GLY A 442 -21.82 14.52 10.39
N GLY A 443 -20.54 14.55 10.77
CA GLY A 443 -20.10 14.09 12.10
C GLY A 443 -18.88 13.17 12.19
N GLY A 444 -18.00 13.10 11.18
CA GLY A 444 -16.68 12.47 11.35
C GLY A 444 -15.65 13.48 11.83
N ILE A 445 -15.53 13.68 13.15
CA ILE A 445 -14.51 14.56 13.74
C ILE A 445 -13.12 14.03 13.38
N CYS A 446 -12.48 14.63 12.38
CA CYS A 446 -11.03 14.51 12.20
C CYS A 446 -10.36 15.23 13.38
N ARG A 447 -10.15 14.51 14.49
CA ARG A 447 -9.37 15.04 15.61
C ARG A 447 -7.95 15.27 15.10
N ARG A 448 -7.58 16.54 15.07
CA ARG A 448 -6.21 17.06 14.90
C ARG A 448 -5.24 16.20 15.72
N GLN A 449 -4.28 15.56 15.06
CA GLN A 449 -3.35 14.65 15.71
C GLN A 449 -2.04 15.34 16.05
N SER A 450 -1.65 15.19 17.31
CA SER A 450 -0.39 15.59 17.91
C SER A 450 0.78 14.75 17.37
N THR A 451 1.92 15.39 17.15
CA THR A 451 3.17 14.78 16.68
C THR A 451 3.75 13.84 17.75
N ARG A 452 4.22 12.67 17.32
CA ARG A 452 4.79 11.64 18.19
C ARG A 452 6.22 12.03 18.61
N ILE A 453 6.43 12.27 19.91
CA ILE A 453 7.77 12.33 20.52
C ILE A 453 8.26 10.89 20.69
N VAL A 454 9.29 10.50 19.94
CA VAL A 454 9.94 9.19 20.15
C VAL A 454 11.15 9.39 21.06
N GLY A 455 11.03 8.94 22.32
CA GLY A 455 12.16 8.78 23.23
C GLY A 455 12.91 7.48 22.91
N CYS A 456 14.23 7.58 22.73
CA CYS A 456 15.10 6.40 22.67
C CYS A 456 15.26 5.82 24.08
N SER A 457 14.83 4.58 24.29
CA SER A 457 15.22 3.77 25.46
C SER A 457 16.30 2.79 25.02
N ASN A 458 17.48 2.90 25.65
CA ASN A 458 18.51 1.87 25.61
C ASN A 458 18.07 0.68 26.45
N ASN A 459 18.33 -0.51 25.92
CA ASN A 459 18.39 -1.75 26.70
C ASN A 459 19.40 -1.58 27.83
N ASN A 460 18.98 -1.82 29.06
CA ASN A 460 19.77 -2.55 30.04
C ASN A 460 18.82 -3.16 31.07
N GLU A 461 18.91 -4.48 31.17
CA GLU A 461 18.36 -5.28 32.25
C GLU A 461 18.86 -4.73 33.59
N ASN A 462 17.96 -4.57 34.56
CA ASN A 462 18.20 -5.09 35.89
C ASN A 462 16.91 -5.21 36.71
N ILE A 463 16.86 -6.36 37.36
CA ILE A 463 15.86 -6.89 38.25
C ILE A 463 15.84 -6.07 39.55
N LEU A 464 14.67 -5.60 40.00
CA LEU A 464 14.32 -5.67 41.41
C LEU A 464 12.81 -5.66 41.65
N THR A 465 12.38 -6.70 42.34
CA THR A 465 11.03 -7.00 42.85
C THR A 465 10.66 -6.19 44.09
N LYS A 466 9.33 -6.12 44.35
CA LYS A 466 8.64 -5.72 45.60
C LYS A 466 8.53 -4.20 45.80
N GLN A 467 7.46 -3.62 46.34
CA GLN A 467 6.44 -4.15 47.24
C GLN A 467 5.20 -3.25 47.17
N LYS A 468 4.02 -3.87 47.24
CA LYS A 468 2.75 -3.21 47.60
C LYS A 468 2.89 -2.62 48.99
N GLU A 469 2.46 -1.38 49.18
CA GLU A 469 1.80 -0.92 50.39
C GLU A 469 0.89 0.26 50.04
N GLY A 470 -0.38 0.15 50.45
CA GLY A 470 -1.34 1.22 50.38
C GLY A 470 -1.73 1.63 51.79
N VAL A 471 -1.92 2.93 52.01
CA VAL A 471 -2.65 3.58 53.11
C VAL A 471 -3.06 4.95 52.55
N ILE A 472 -4.29 5.15 52.07
CA ILE A 472 -5.49 5.68 52.76
C ILE A 472 -5.28 6.99 53.53
N ASN A 473 -5.85 8.05 52.93
CA ASN A 473 -6.57 9.23 53.45
C ASN A 473 -6.05 10.02 54.66
N ILE A 474 -5.87 11.34 54.46
CA ILE A 474 -6.90 12.35 54.74
C ILE A 474 -7.00 13.31 53.55
#